data_AF-A0A127SAQ4-F1
#
_entry.id   AF-A0A127SAQ4-F1
#
_cell.length_a   1.000
_cell.length_b   1.000
_cell.length_c   1.000
_cell.angle_alpha   90.00
_cell.angle_beta   90.00
_cell.angle_gamma   90.00
#
_symmetry.space_group_name_H-M   'P 1'
#
loop_
_entity.id
_entity.type
_entity.pdbx_description
1 polymer ?
#
loop_
_entity_poly.entity_id
_entity_poly.type
_entity_poly.pdbx_seq_one_letter_code
_entity_poly.pdbx_strand_id
1 'polypeptide(L)'
;FEQAMTTRVFKPLGLDHTWINVPKAEEAHYAWGYRDGKAVHVSPGMLDAEAYGVKTNVQDMASWVVANMAPDNVQDASLKQGITLAQSRYWRVGAMYQGLGWEMLNWPVDAKTVVEGSDNKVALAPLPAREVNPPAPPVRASWVHNTGS
;
A
#
# COMPACT_ATOMS: atom_id res chain seq x y z
N PHE A 1 13.75 -10.64 -3.11
CA PHE A 1 12.42 -10.27 -2.59
C PHE A 1 11.33 -10.40 -3.67
N GLU A 2 11.62 -9.88 -4.85
CA GLU A 2 10.84 -9.85 -6.08
C GLU A 2 10.21 -11.19 -6.45
N GLN A 3 10.98 -12.28 -6.41
CA GLN A 3 10.43 -13.62 -6.69
C GLN A 3 9.30 -13.98 -5.70
N ALA A 4 9.46 -13.64 -4.41
CA ALA A 4 8.45 -13.90 -3.40
C ALA A 4 7.20 -13.04 -3.65
N MET A 5 7.36 -11.75 -3.97
CA MET A 5 6.23 -10.88 -4.34
C MET A 5 5.45 -11.44 -5.53
N THR A 6 6.14 -11.80 -6.62
CA THR A 6 5.49 -12.35 -7.80
C THR A 6 4.77 -13.66 -7.51
N THR A 7 5.42 -14.58 -6.79
CA THR A 7 4.89 -15.94 -6.59
C THR A 7 3.87 -16.06 -5.48
N ARG A 8 3.99 -15.24 -4.43
CA ARG A 8 3.18 -15.37 -3.20
C ARG A 8 2.14 -14.26 -3.03
N VAL A 9 2.24 -13.18 -3.79
CA VAL A 9 1.30 -12.04 -3.68
C VAL A 9 0.62 -11.76 -5.02
N PHE A 10 1.37 -11.44 -6.07
CA PHE A 10 0.78 -10.99 -7.35
C PHE A 10 0.02 -12.11 -8.06
N LYS A 11 0.67 -13.26 -8.30
CA LYS A 11 0.02 -14.40 -8.98
C LYS A 11 -1.21 -14.94 -8.23
N PRO A 12 -1.18 -15.17 -6.90
CA PRO A 12 -2.36 -15.65 -6.18
C PRO A 12 -3.54 -14.67 -6.19
N LEU A 13 -3.30 -13.38 -6.42
CA LEU A 13 -4.35 -12.35 -6.54
C LEU A 13 -4.74 -12.07 -7.99
N GLY A 14 -4.13 -12.74 -8.98
CA GLY A 14 -4.37 -12.48 -10.40
C GLY A 14 -3.94 -11.08 -10.84
N LEU A 15 -2.90 -10.52 -10.22
CA LEU A 15 -2.33 -9.22 -10.57
C LEU A 15 -1.30 -9.39 -11.69
N ASP A 16 -1.79 -9.70 -12.89
CA ASP A 16 -0.97 -10.08 -14.04
C ASP A 16 -0.22 -8.90 -14.68
N HIS A 17 -0.66 -7.67 -14.38
CA HIS A 17 -0.05 -6.41 -14.84
C HIS A 17 0.57 -5.61 -13.69
N THR A 18 1.20 -6.33 -12.75
CA THR A 18 1.87 -5.77 -11.58
C THR A 18 3.26 -6.35 -11.45
N TRP A 19 4.28 -5.48 -11.44
CA TRP A 19 5.68 -5.88 -11.51
C TRP A 19 6.58 -5.06 -10.59
N ILE A 20 7.64 -5.67 -10.08
CA ILE A 20 8.80 -4.92 -9.56
C ILE A 20 9.71 -4.51 -10.73
N ASN A 21 10.04 -5.50 -11.57
CA ASN A 21 10.82 -5.33 -12.79
C ASN A 21 9.89 -5.54 -13.99
N VAL A 22 9.61 -4.46 -14.72
CA VAL A 22 8.72 -4.51 -15.88
C VAL A 22 9.37 -5.35 -16.98
N PRO A 23 8.72 -6.41 -17.46
CA PRO A 23 9.31 -7.25 -18.48
C PRO A 23 9.36 -6.52 -19.83
N LYS A 24 10.32 -6.89 -20.68
CA LYS A 24 10.55 -6.24 -21.98
C LYS A 24 9.29 -6.18 -22.87
N ALA A 25 8.43 -7.20 -22.80
CA ALA A 25 7.18 -7.24 -23.56
C ALA A 25 6.18 -6.15 -23.13
N GLU A 26 6.29 -5.64 -21.90
CA GLU A 26 5.38 -4.67 -21.28
C GLU A 26 5.97 -3.25 -21.28
N GLU A 27 7.20 -3.05 -21.77
CA GLU A 27 7.86 -1.73 -21.81
C GLU A 27 7.01 -0.67 -22.52
N ALA A 28 6.25 -1.05 -23.56
CA ALA A 28 5.37 -0.15 -24.28
C ALA A 28 4.17 0.37 -23.44
N HIS A 29 3.82 -0.33 -22.35
CA HIS A 29 2.78 0.03 -21.41
C HIS A 29 3.32 0.79 -20.19
N TYR A 30 4.65 0.91 -20.07
CA TYR A 30 5.30 1.59 -18.98
C TYR A 30 5.31 3.11 -19.21
N ALA A 31 4.41 3.81 -18.51
CA ALA A 31 4.24 5.24 -18.69
C ALA A 31 5.45 6.05 -18.20
N TRP A 32 5.77 7.11 -18.95
CA TRP A 32 6.73 8.11 -18.51
C TRP A 32 6.13 8.98 -17.41
N GLY A 33 6.86 9.13 -16.30
CA GLY A 33 6.64 10.19 -15.34
C GLY A 33 7.25 11.50 -15.85
N TYR A 34 6.87 12.62 -15.24
CA TYR A 34 7.42 13.93 -15.59
C TYR A 34 7.82 14.70 -14.35
N ARG A 35 9.06 15.20 -14.32
CA ARG A 35 9.60 16.10 -13.30
C ARG A 35 10.18 17.32 -13.97
N ASP A 36 9.71 18.50 -13.60
CA ASP A 36 10.10 19.78 -14.22
C ASP A 36 9.99 19.76 -15.76
N GLY A 37 8.92 19.13 -16.26
CA GLY A 37 8.65 18.97 -17.70
C GLY A 37 9.53 17.94 -18.41
N LYS A 38 10.42 17.23 -17.71
CA LYS A 38 11.31 16.22 -18.29
C LYS A 38 10.78 14.81 -18.02
N ALA A 39 10.76 13.98 -19.07
CA ALA A 39 10.38 12.58 -18.95
C ALA A 39 11.39 11.82 -18.07
N VAL A 40 10.88 11.08 -17.10
CA VAL A 40 11.67 10.30 -16.15
C VAL A 40 10.97 8.98 -15.80
N HIS A 41 11.78 7.96 -15.53
CA HIS A 41 11.35 6.79 -14.78
C HIS A 41 12.03 6.82 -13.41
N VAL A 42 11.47 6.09 -12.44
CA VAL A 42 12.08 5.97 -11.12
C VAL A 42 13.50 5.41 -11.24
N SER A 43 14.44 6.02 -10.51
CA SER A 43 15.83 5.57 -10.47
C SER A 43 15.96 4.35 -9.57
N PRO A 44 16.81 3.36 -9.93
CA PRO A 44 17.12 2.24 -9.04
C PRO A 44 17.84 2.70 -7.77
N GLY A 45 17.65 1.94 -6.69
CA GLY A 45 18.28 2.21 -5.39
C GLY A 45 18.34 0.97 -4.51
N MET A 46 19.13 1.03 -3.44
CA MET A 46 19.17 -0.06 -2.46
C MET A 46 17.80 -0.18 -1.78
N LEU A 47 17.22 -1.39 -1.77
CA LEU A 47 15.87 -1.69 -1.23
C LEU A 47 14.72 -0.94 -1.92
N ASP A 48 14.91 -0.59 -3.20
CA ASP A 48 13.86 0.04 -4.00
C ASP A 48 12.65 -0.88 -4.20
N ALA A 49 12.88 -2.17 -4.45
CA ALA A 49 11.85 -3.19 -4.64
C ALA A 49 10.84 -3.21 -3.48
N GLU A 50 11.34 -3.17 -2.24
CA GLU A 50 10.53 -3.18 -1.02
C GLU A 50 9.84 -1.84 -0.75
N ALA A 51 10.46 -0.71 -1.13
CA ALA A 51 10.01 0.62 -0.72
C ALA A 51 9.10 1.31 -1.75
N TYR A 52 9.45 1.27 -3.04
CA TYR A 52 8.78 2.03 -4.11
C TYR A 52 8.85 1.35 -5.49
N GLY A 53 9.19 0.06 -5.52
CA GLY A 53 9.54 -0.65 -6.75
C GLY A 53 8.35 -1.19 -7.54
N VAL A 54 7.14 -1.18 -7.00
CA VAL A 54 5.95 -1.73 -7.68
C VAL A 54 5.47 -0.79 -8.78
N LYS A 55 5.22 -1.35 -9.98
CA LYS A 55 4.51 -0.68 -11.06
C LYS A 55 3.34 -1.53 -11.49
N THR A 56 2.19 -0.90 -11.67
CA THR A 56 0.92 -1.58 -11.88
C THR A 56 -0.02 -0.71 -12.70
N ASN A 57 -1.03 -1.31 -13.29
CA ASN A 57 -2.12 -0.58 -13.92
C ASN A 57 -3.28 -0.34 -12.93
N VAL A 58 -4.29 0.43 -13.37
CA VAL A 58 -5.45 0.75 -12.53
C VAL A 58 -6.36 -0.47 -12.25
N GLN A 59 -6.39 -1.45 -13.15
CA GLN A 59 -7.24 -2.64 -13.00
C GLN A 59 -6.71 -3.56 -11.90
N ASP A 60 -5.42 -3.86 -11.94
CA ASP A 60 -4.73 -4.63 -10.91
C ASP A 60 -4.74 -3.90 -9.56
N MET A 61 -4.51 -2.58 -9.55
CA MET A 61 -4.61 -1.80 -8.31
C MET A 61 -6.03 -1.86 -7.73
N ALA A 62 -7.07 -1.78 -8.56
CA ALA A 62 -8.45 -1.95 -8.09
C ALA A 62 -8.70 -3.36 -7.54
N SER A 63 -8.19 -4.41 -8.20
CA SER A 63 -8.24 -5.79 -7.72
C SER A 63 -7.53 -5.96 -6.36
N TRP A 64 -6.37 -5.31 -6.18
CA TRP A 64 -5.66 -5.25 -4.90
C TRP A 64 -6.50 -4.59 -3.79
N VAL A 65 -7.17 -3.48 -4.10
CA VAL A 65 -8.09 -2.81 -3.15
C VAL A 65 -9.27 -3.73 -2.79
N VAL A 66 -9.88 -4.40 -3.76
CA VAL A 66 -10.99 -5.35 -3.52
C VAL A 66 -10.54 -6.51 -2.63
N ALA A 67 -9.35 -7.07 -2.87
CA ALA A 67 -8.78 -8.12 -2.02
C ALA A 67 -8.57 -7.64 -0.57
N ASN A 68 -8.19 -6.38 -0.37
CA ASN A 68 -8.02 -5.77 0.95
C ASN A 68 -9.36 -5.43 1.63
N MET A 69 -10.42 -5.13 0.87
CA MET A 69 -11.77 -4.88 1.41
C MET A 69 -12.51 -6.17 1.79
N ALA A 70 -12.25 -7.26 1.06
CA ALA A 70 -12.91 -8.55 1.25
C ALA A 70 -11.88 -9.70 1.25
N PRO A 71 -10.99 -9.77 2.27
CA PRO A 71 -9.93 -10.78 2.33
C PRO A 71 -10.45 -12.22 2.41
N ASP A 72 -11.71 -12.41 2.79
CA ASP A 72 -12.35 -13.73 2.78
C ASP A 72 -12.49 -14.36 1.38
N ASN A 73 -12.41 -13.55 0.32
CA ASN A 73 -12.43 -14.03 -1.06
C ASN A 73 -11.05 -14.50 -1.55
N VAL A 74 -9.98 -14.22 -0.81
CA VAL A 74 -8.61 -14.64 -1.15
C VAL A 74 -8.45 -16.12 -0.83
N GLN A 75 -8.13 -16.90 -1.86
CA GLN A 75 -8.08 -18.38 -1.78
C GLN A 75 -6.85 -18.88 -1.03
N ASP A 76 -5.68 -18.24 -1.22
CA ASP A 76 -4.47 -18.61 -0.49
C ASP A 76 -4.60 -18.21 0.98
N ALA A 77 -4.63 -19.20 1.87
CA ALA A 77 -4.86 -19.00 3.29
C ALA A 77 -3.79 -18.12 3.96
N SER A 78 -2.53 -18.24 3.54
CA SER A 78 -1.43 -17.46 4.11
C SER A 78 -1.49 -16.01 3.65
N LEU A 79 -1.86 -15.76 2.39
CA LEU A 79 -2.03 -14.43 1.86
C LEU A 79 -3.26 -13.74 2.44
N LYS A 80 -4.38 -14.45 2.57
CA LYS A 80 -5.58 -13.97 3.29
C LYS A 80 -5.22 -13.51 4.70
N GLN A 81 -4.44 -14.32 5.43
CA GLN A 81 -3.97 -13.96 6.77
C GLN A 81 -3.07 -12.72 6.73
N GLY A 82 -2.13 -12.65 5.79
CA GLY A 82 -1.25 -11.49 5.61
C GLY A 82 -2.02 -10.18 5.36
N ILE A 83 -2.99 -10.20 4.43
CA ILE A 83 -3.85 -9.05 4.13
C ILE A 83 -4.65 -8.62 5.37
N THR A 84 -5.20 -9.57 6.11
CA THR A 84 -5.94 -9.29 7.35
C THR A 84 -5.03 -8.67 8.42
N LEU A 85 -3.83 -9.22 8.61
CA LEU A 85 -2.87 -8.73 9.58
C LEU A 85 -2.36 -7.33 9.23
N ALA A 86 -2.17 -7.02 7.94
CA ALA A 86 -1.67 -5.73 7.49
C ALA A 86 -2.54 -4.54 7.92
N GLN A 87 -3.85 -4.76 8.12
CA GLN A 87 -4.80 -3.74 8.58
C GLN A 87 -5.08 -3.82 10.10
N SER A 88 -4.29 -4.59 10.86
CA SER A 88 -4.32 -4.53 12.33
C SER A 88 -3.75 -3.19 12.80
N ARG A 89 -4.26 -2.68 13.92
CA ARG A 89 -3.87 -1.40 14.48
C ARG A 89 -2.81 -1.63 15.56
N TYR A 90 -1.56 -1.34 15.23
CA TYR A 90 -0.41 -1.54 16.13
C TYR A 90 -0.03 -0.28 16.90
N TRP A 91 -0.09 0.86 16.22
CA TRP A 91 0.27 2.16 16.81
C TRP A 91 -0.79 3.19 16.51
N ARG A 92 -0.83 4.24 17.32
CA ARG A 92 -1.68 5.40 17.13
C ARG A 92 -0.84 6.67 17.12
N VAL A 93 -1.01 7.48 16.08
CA VAL A 93 -0.42 8.81 15.92
C VAL A 93 -1.57 9.81 15.73
N GLY A 94 -1.87 10.59 16.77
CA GLY A 94 -3.05 11.46 16.76
C GLY A 94 -4.36 10.68 16.52
N ALA A 95 -5.02 10.95 15.39
CA ALA A 95 -6.23 10.24 14.97
C ALA A 95 -5.93 8.96 14.15
N MET A 96 -4.76 8.87 13.54
CA MET A 96 -4.36 7.77 12.65
C MET A 96 -3.93 6.55 13.45
N TYR A 97 -4.33 5.37 12.96
CA TYR A 97 -3.83 4.07 13.38
C TYR A 97 -2.90 3.51 12.32
N GLN A 98 -1.72 3.08 12.74
CA GLN A 98 -0.68 2.52 11.88
C GLN A 98 -0.81 1.00 11.81
N GLY A 99 -0.92 0.49 10.58
CA GLY A 99 -0.85 -0.92 10.22
C GLY A 99 0.50 -1.27 9.59
N LEU A 100 0.56 -2.41 8.91
CA LEU A 100 1.73 -2.78 8.11
C LEU A 100 1.55 -2.21 6.69
N GLY A 101 2.16 -1.06 6.44
CA GLY A 101 2.01 -0.30 5.19
C GLY A 101 0.74 0.53 5.09
N TRP A 102 -0.38 0.08 5.68
CA TRP A 102 -1.63 0.82 5.70
C TRP A 102 -1.71 1.86 6.82
N GLU A 103 -2.33 3.01 6.52
CA GLU A 103 -2.79 4.00 7.50
C GLU A 103 -4.32 3.96 7.58
N MET A 104 -4.85 4.08 8.79
CA MET A 104 -6.30 3.93 9.05
C MET A 104 -6.86 5.01 9.96
N LEU A 105 -8.04 5.52 9.62
CA LEU A 105 -8.84 6.42 10.43
C LEU A 105 -10.20 5.77 10.72
N ASN A 106 -10.83 6.08 11.86
CA ASN A 106 -12.21 5.64 12.08
C ASN A 106 -13.15 6.33 11.08
N TRP A 107 -14.11 5.59 10.52
CA TRP A 107 -15.13 6.14 9.64
C TRP A 107 -16.45 6.40 10.40
N PRO A 108 -17.16 7.52 10.17
CA PRO A 108 -16.83 8.61 9.23
C PRO A 108 -15.67 9.49 9.72
N VAL A 109 -14.94 10.07 8.77
CA VAL A 109 -13.83 11.00 9.03
C VAL A 109 -14.01 12.28 8.22
N ASP A 110 -13.56 13.41 8.77
CA ASP A 110 -13.54 14.68 8.06
C ASP A 110 -12.43 14.67 6.99
N ALA A 111 -12.75 15.13 5.77
CA ALA A 111 -11.80 15.16 4.66
C ALA A 111 -10.52 15.95 5.00
N LYS A 112 -10.63 17.02 5.79
CA LYS A 112 -9.48 17.79 6.27
C LYS A 112 -8.54 16.96 7.12
N THR A 113 -9.06 16.04 7.94
CA THR A 113 -8.22 15.13 8.73
C THR A 113 -7.40 14.19 7.85
N VAL A 114 -8.00 13.69 6.75
CA VAL A 114 -7.29 12.83 5.79
C VAL A 114 -6.19 13.64 5.07
N VAL A 115 -6.52 14.83 4.56
CA VAL A 115 -5.57 15.68 3.84
C VAL A 115 -4.41 16.14 4.72
N GLU A 116 -4.70 16.64 5.93
CA GLU A 116 -3.66 17.09 6.86
C GLU A 116 -2.80 15.93 7.38
N GLY A 117 -3.38 14.73 7.51
CA GLY A 117 -2.66 13.51 7.88
C GLY A 117 -1.67 13.04 6.82
N SER A 118 -1.90 13.33 5.54
CA SER A 118 -1.02 12.95 4.43
C SER A 118 -0.03 14.05 4.00
N ASP A 119 0.08 15.14 4.77
CA ASP A 119 0.99 16.26 4.46
C ASP A 119 2.47 15.90 4.70
N ASN A 120 3.38 16.49 3.93
CA ASN A 120 4.83 16.32 4.11
C ASN A 120 5.32 16.65 5.53
N LYS A 121 4.65 17.57 6.24
CA LYS A 121 4.96 17.87 7.64
C LYS A 121 4.70 16.69 8.58
N VAL A 122 3.79 15.80 8.23
CA VAL A 122 3.56 14.54 8.95
C VAL A 122 4.62 13.53 8.53
N ALA A 123 4.79 13.33 7.21
CA ALA A 123 5.72 12.32 6.68
C ALA A 123 7.20 12.56 7.07
N LEU A 124 7.61 13.82 7.23
CA LEU A 124 9.01 14.20 7.51
C LEU A 124 9.29 14.50 8.99
N ALA A 125 8.28 14.48 9.86
CA ALA A 125 8.46 14.81 11.28
C ALA A 125 8.43 13.56 12.18
N PRO A 126 9.20 13.53 13.26
CA PRO A 126 8.99 12.56 14.32
C PRO A 126 7.70 12.91 15.07
N LEU A 127 6.76 11.98 15.13
CA LEU A 127 5.49 12.15 15.81
C LEU A 127 5.37 11.18 17.00
N PRO A 128 4.74 11.60 18.11
CA PRO A 128 4.53 10.71 19.25
C PRO A 128 3.57 9.58 18.87
N ALA A 129 4.09 8.36 18.86
CA ALA A 129 3.32 7.13 18.64
C ALA A 129 2.96 6.49 19.98
N ARG A 130 1.72 6.03 20.11
CA ARG A 130 1.24 5.24 21.25
C ARG A 130 0.96 3.81 20.82
N GLU A 131 1.48 2.86 21.57
CA GLU A 131 1.23 1.44 21.32
C GLU A 131 -0.24 1.09 21.52
N VAL A 132 -0.77 0.21 20.68
CA VAL A 132 -2.06 -0.47 20.87
C VAL A 132 -1.74 -1.91 21.25
N ASN A 133 -1.87 -2.24 22.53
CA ASN A 133 -1.50 -3.54 23.09
C ASN A 133 -2.67 -4.18 23.87
N PRO A 134 -3.19 -5.36 23.47
CA PRO A 134 -2.81 -6.09 22.26
C PRO A 134 -3.18 -5.31 20.98
N PRO A 135 -2.53 -5.58 19.83
CA PRO A 135 -2.90 -4.97 18.56
C PRO A 135 -4.39 -5.17 18.29
N ALA A 136 -5.09 -4.09 17.93
CA ALA A 136 -6.52 -4.21 17.65
C ALA A 136 -6.72 -4.79 16.25
N PRO A 137 -7.69 -5.71 16.06
CA PRO A 137 -7.97 -6.28 14.75
C PRO A 137 -8.49 -5.20 13.77
N PRO A 138 -8.55 -5.50 12.46
CA PRO A 138 -9.15 -4.62 11.48
C PRO A 138 -10.59 -4.24 11.86
N VAL A 139 -10.91 -2.94 11.74
CA VAL A 139 -12.25 -2.41 12.04
C VAL A 139 -12.94 -2.07 10.74
N ARG A 140 -14.10 -2.69 10.46
CA ARG A 140 -14.84 -2.51 9.20
C ARG A 140 -15.19 -1.05 8.89
N ALA A 141 -15.56 -0.27 9.91
CA ALA A 141 -15.82 1.16 9.77
C ALA A 141 -14.51 1.97 9.86
N SER A 142 -13.63 1.80 8.87
CA SER A 142 -12.38 2.56 8.75
C SER A 142 -12.21 3.15 7.35
N TRP A 143 -11.62 4.34 7.30
CA TRP A 143 -10.96 4.83 6.09
C TRP A 143 -9.54 4.27 6.06
N VAL A 144 -9.25 3.39 5.11
CA VAL A 144 -7.93 2.74 4.94
C VAL A 144 -7.27 3.36 3.72
N HIS A 145 -6.04 3.88 3.86
CA HIS A 145 -5.36 4.55 2.76
C HIS A 145 -3.84 4.40 2.83
N ASN A 146 -3.20 4.76 1.70
CA ASN A 146 -1.78 4.95 1.57
C ASN A 146 -1.52 5.99 0.46
N THR A 147 -0.39 6.68 0.49
CA THR A 147 0.06 7.62 -0.55
C THR A 147 1.41 7.19 -1.11
N GLY A 148 1.65 7.42 -2.40
CA GLY A 148 2.95 7.19 -3.06
C GLY A 148 3.23 8.29 -4.07
N SER A 149 4.50 8.64 -4.27
CA SER A 149 4.96 9.70 -5.18
C SER A 149 6.31 9.39 -5.81
#